data_AF-A0A957ZLZ4-F1
#
_entry.id   AF-A0A957ZLZ4-F1
#
_cell.length_a   1.000
_cell.length_b   1.000
_cell.length_c   1.000
_cell.angle_alpha   90.00
_cell.angle_beta   90.00
_cell.angle_gamma   90.00
#
_symmetry.space_group_name_H-M   'P 1'
#
loop_
_entity.id
_entity.type
_entity.pdbx_description
1 polymer ?
#
loop_
_entity_poly.entity_id
_entity_poly.type
_entity_poly.pdbx_seq_one_letter_code
_entity_poly.pdbx_strand_id
1 'polypeptide(L)'
;TLNVDVQIEAQEFPVFLAGTNPDVPVEEMPEMWRLGWGADYPDENNWVYEVFHCTDSQNRPRAACTEADEKAKQASIETDPEVRKQLYRDVEQLMFGEEVRVAPYYHRGYTILAKPYVQRAYPTFAPVNWDTWRIEQ
;
A
#
# COMPACT_ATOMS: atom_id res chain seq x y z
N THR A 1 7.23 28.94 -2.79
CA THR A 1 6.52 27.97 -1.92
C THR A 1 5.10 27.83 -2.45
N LEU A 2 4.41 26.71 -2.18
CA LEU A 2 3.03 26.52 -2.66
C LEU A 2 1.98 27.32 -1.85
N ASN A 3 2.40 28.06 -0.83
CA ASN A 3 1.54 28.91 0.01
C ASN A 3 0.34 28.16 0.63
N VAL A 4 0.59 26.94 1.09
CA VAL A 4 -0.38 26.10 1.81
C VAL A 4 -0.07 26.17 3.30
N ASP A 5 -1.10 26.38 4.12
CA ASP A 5 -1.02 26.24 5.58
C ASP A 5 -1.32 24.79 5.96
N VAL A 6 -0.47 24.18 6.79
CA VAL A 6 -0.57 22.76 7.14
C VAL A 6 -0.52 22.63 8.66
N GLN A 7 -1.59 22.06 9.23
CA GLN A 7 -1.66 21.71 10.64
C GLN A 7 -1.48 20.21 10.80
N ILE A 8 -0.65 19.80 11.77
CA ILE A 8 -0.35 18.38 12.03
C ILE A 8 -1.14 17.94 13.25
N GLU A 9 -1.92 16.87 13.09
CA GLU A 9 -2.64 16.23 14.17
C GLU A 9 -2.14 14.80 14.38
N ALA A 10 -1.80 14.47 15.63
CA ALA A 10 -1.40 13.12 16.00
C ALA A 10 -2.60 12.37 16.60
N GLN A 11 -2.78 11.12 16.19
CA GLN A 11 -3.87 10.26 16.64
C GLN A 11 -3.34 8.88 17.04
N GLU A 12 -4.01 8.24 17.99
CA GLU A 12 -3.78 6.82 18.29
C GLU A 12 -4.09 5.97 17.05
N PHE A 13 -3.23 4.99 16.74
CA PHE A 13 -3.30 4.26 15.46
C PHE A 13 -4.67 3.63 15.14
N PRO A 14 -5.39 3.01 16.10
CA PRO A 14 -6.73 2.48 15.82
C PRO A 14 -7.74 3.58 15.48
N VAL A 15 -7.67 4.74 16.15
CA VAL A 15 -8.53 5.89 15.88
C VAL A 15 -8.25 6.45 14.50
N PHE A 16 -6.96 6.59 14.15
CA PHE A 16 -6.51 7.00 12.83
C PHE A 16 -7.00 6.10 11.70
N LEU A 17 -6.90 4.77 11.87
CA LEU A 17 -7.38 3.83 10.85
C LEU A 17 -8.91 3.89 10.68
N ALA A 18 -9.65 4.05 11.78
CA ALA A 18 -11.10 4.21 11.73
C ALA A 18 -11.51 5.52 11.04
N GLY A 19 -10.84 6.63 11.36
CA GLY A 19 -11.12 7.95 10.79
C GLY A 19 -10.76 8.10 9.30
N THR A 20 -10.01 7.16 8.72
CA THR A 20 -9.66 7.15 7.28
C THR A 20 -10.48 6.16 6.47
N ASN A 21 -11.48 5.51 7.06
CA ASN A 21 -12.35 4.57 6.37
C ASN A 21 -13.28 5.32 5.37
N PRO A 22 -13.51 4.81 4.14
CA PRO A 22 -14.40 5.44 3.16
C PRO A 22 -15.85 5.64 3.62
N ASP A 23 -16.31 5.01 4.70
CA ASP A 23 -17.67 5.18 5.21
C ASP A 23 -17.81 6.40 6.15
N VAL A 24 -16.69 7.02 6.57
CA VAL A 24 -16.69 8.21 7.42
C VAL A 24 -17.20 9.44 6.62
N PRO A 25 -18.03 10.31 7.20
CA PRO A 25 -18.42 11.57 6.56
C PRO A 25 -17.19 12.39 6.16
N VAL A 26 -17.20 12.99 4.96
CA VAL A 26 -16.02 13.70 4.40
C VAL A 26 -15.53 14.80 5.35
N GLU A 27 -16.46 15.49 5.99
CA GLU A 27 -16.26 16.57 6.95
C GLU A 27 -15.62 16.12 8.28
N GLU A 28 -15.65 14.81 8.58
CA GLU A 28 -15.02 14.20 9.76
C GLU A 28 -13.69 13.51 9.43
N MET A 29 -13.37 13.37 8.14
CA MET A 29 -12.11 12.77 7.68
C MET A 29 -10.97 13.79 7.70
N PRO A 30 -9.73 13.35 7.97
CA PRO A 30 -8.56 14.19 7.72
C PRO A 30 -8.43 14.49 6.23
N GLU A 31 -8.06 15.72 5.86
CA GLU A 31 -7.94 16.12 4.43
C GLU A 31 -6.76 15.41 3.74
N MET A 32 -5.72 15.07 4.51
CA MET A 32 -4.56 14.30 4.08
C MET A 32 -4.04 13.48 5.26
N TRP A 33 -3.58 12.27 4.97
CA TRP A 33 -3.00 11.40 5.99
C TRP A 33 -1.77 10.66 5.49
N ARG A 34 -0.89 10.32 6.43
CA ARG A 34 0.28 9.47 6.17
C ARG A 34 -0.05 8.03 6.57
N LEU A 35 -0.31 7.18 5.58
CA LEU A 35 -0.46 5.74 5.77
C LEU A 35 0.52 4.98 4.87
N GLY A 36 0.89 3.77 5.28
CA GLY A 36 1.73 2.88 4.47
C GLY A 36 1.06 1.52 4.33
N TRP A 37 1.32 0.88 3.20
CA TRP A 37 0.93 -0.50 2.95
C TRP A 37 2.19 -1.37 2.86
N GLY A 38 2.06 -2.61 3.33
CA GLY A 38 3.08 -3.65 3.16
C GLY A 38 2.37 -4.87 2.60
N ALA A 39 2.86 -5.40 1.48
CA ALA A 39 2.12 -6.39 0.75
C ALA A 39 1.96 -7.71 1.51
N ASP A 40 0.76 -8.28 1.47
CA ASP A 40 0.44 -9.57 2.08
C ASP A 40 1.08 -10.73 1.30
N TYR A 41 1.23 -10.57 -0.01
CA TYR A 41 1.90 -11.49 -0.93
C TYR A 41 2.60 -10.71 -2.06
N PRO A 42 3.66 -11.27 -2.70
CA PRO A 42 4.55 -10.50 -3.57
C PRO A 42 4.01 -10.42 -5.01
N ASP A 43 2.81 -9.87 -5.18
CA ASP A 43 2.20 -9.64 -6.49
C ASP A 43 1.49 -8.28 -6.51
N GLU A 44 1.50 -7.63 -7.66
CA GLU A 44 0.93 -6.29 -7.84
C GLU A 44 -0.58 -6.25 -7.61
N ASN A 45 -1.27 -7.39 -7.70
CA ASN A 45 -2.68 -7.50 -7.34
C ASN A 45 -2.98 -6.96 -5.93
N ASN A 46 -2.11 -7.26 -4.96
CA ASN A 46 -2.30 -6.85 -3.57
C ASN A 46 -2.19 -5.32 -3.39
N TRP A 47 -1.71 -4.59 -4.40
CA TRP A 47 -1.69 -3.14 -4.44
C TRP A 47 -2.87 -2.60 -5.25
N VAL A 48 -2.80 -2.69 -6.57
CA VAL A 48 -3.71 -1.94 -7.43
C VAL A 48 -5.15 -2.45 -7.37
N TYR A 49 -5.36 -3.75 -7.15
CA TYR A 49 -6.70 -4.33 -7.02
C TYR A 49 -7.17 -4.32 -5.57
N GLU A 50 -6.43 -4.96 -4.65
CA GLU A 50 -6.93 -5.20 -3.28
C GLU A 50 -6.86 -3.98 -2.34
N VAL A 51 -6.08 -2.94 -2.68
CA VAL A 51 -5.96 -1.71 -1.86
C VAL A 51 -6.62 -0.51 -2.51
N PHE A 52 -6.58 -0.40 -3.84
CA PHE A 52 -7.00 0.81 -4.55
C PHE A 52 -8.24 0.65 -5.43
N HIS A 53 -8.74 -0.56 -5.70
CA HIS A 53 -9.93 -0.72 -6.53
C HIS A 53 -11.17 -0.03 -5.91
N CYS A 54 -11.97 0.64 -6.71
CA CYS A 54 -13.04 1.52 -6.23
C CYS A 54 -14.09 0.82 -5.33
N THR A 55 -14.47 -0.43 -5.64
CA THR A 55 -15.46 -1.23 -4.90
C THR A 55 -14.90 -2.45 -4.18
N ASP A 56 -13.89 -3.10 -4.76
CA ASP A 56 -13.39 -4.41 -4.31
C ASP A 56 -12.21 -4.26 -3.33
N SER A 57 -11.96 -3.04 -2.85
CA SER A 57 -10.92 -2.71 -1.87
C SER A 57 -11.46 -1.85 -0.73
N GLN A 58 -10.60 -1.53 0.24
CA GLN A 58 -10.92 -0.56 1.29
C GLN A 58 -11.05 0.87 0.77
N ASN A 59 -10.59 1.18 -0.45
CA ASN A 59 -10.72 2.46 -1.16
C ASN A 59 -10.69 3.70 -0.24
N ARG A 60 -9.68 3.80 0.64
CA ARG A 60 -9.54 4.95 1.57
C ARG A 60 -9.52 6.31 0.85
N PRO A 61 -8.92 6.45 -0.35
CA PRO A 61 -9.00 7.69 -1.12
C PRO A 61 -10.40 8.04 -1.64
N ARG A 62 -11.37 7.12 -1.56
CA ARG A 62 -12.73 7.24 -2.11
C ARG A 62 -12.71 7.53 -3.62
N ALA A 63 -11.80 6.87 -4.33
CA ALA A 63 -11.69 6.99 -5.78
C ALA A 63 -12.97 6.47 -6.44
N ALA A 64 -13.47 7.21 -7.44
CA ALA A 64 -14.54 6.74 -8.31
C ALA A 64 -14.04 5.60 -9.20
N CYS A 65 -14.93 4.72 -9.63
CA CYS A 65 -14.58 3.68 -10.59
C CYS A 65 -14.23 4.29 -11.95
N THR A 66 -13.12 3.85 -12.51
CA THR A 66 -12.63 4.25 -13.83
C THR A 66 -12.21 3.02 -14.65
N GLU A 67 -11.64 3.23 -15.83
CA GLU A 67 -11.05 2.14 -16.61
C GLU A 67 -9.86 1.46 -15.89
N ALA A 68 -9.22 2.14 -14.93
CA ALA A 68 -8.12 1.57 -14.16
C ALA A 68 -8.59 0.37 -13.32
N ASP A 69 -9.79 0.46 -12.74
CA ASP A 69 -10.40 -0.61 -11.94
C ASP A 69 -10.72 -1.84 -12.79
N GLU A 70 -11.28 -1.66 -13.99
CA GLU A 70 -11.55 -2.76 -14.92
C GLU A 70 -10.26 -3.43 -15.41
N LYS A 71 -9.21 -2.64 -15.68
CA LYS A 71 -7.88 -3.17 -16.03
C LYS A 71 -7.23 -3.91 -14.86
N ALA A 72 -7.38 -3.40 -13.63
CA ALA A 72 -6.88 -4.07 -12.42
C ALA A 72 -7.56 -5.44 -12.24
N LYS A 73 -8.89 -5.48 -12.44
CA LYS A 73 -9.66 -6.72 -12.41
C LYS A 73 -9.22 -7.70 -13.49
N GLN A 74 -9.01 -7.23 -14.73
CA GLN A 74 -8.49 -8.05 -15.81
C GLN A 74 -7.11 -8.64 -15.45
N ALA A 75 -6.21 -7.82 -14.92
CA ALA A 75 -4.87 -8.24 -14.52
C ALA A 75 -4.90 -9.33 -13.43
N SER A 76 -5.85 -9.25 -12.48
CA SER A 76 -5.99 -10.19 -11.37
C SER A 76 -6.24 -11.65 -11.81
N ILE A 77 -6.85 -11.83 -12.98
CA ILE A 77 -7.20 -13.15 -13.53
C ILE A 77 -6.39 -13.51 -14.79
N GLU A 78 -5.52 -12.62 -15.25
CA GLU A 78 -4.68 -12.87 -16.43
C GLU A 78 -3.60 -13.93 -16.10
N THR A 79 -3.43 -14.86 -17.03
CA THR A 79 -2.53 -16.01 -16.88
C THR A 79 -1.25 -15.86 -17.68
N ASP A 80 -1.24 -15.07 -18.76
CA ASP A 80 -0.02 -14.72 -19.47
C ASP A 80 0.78 -13.67 -18.66
N PRO A 81 2.01 -13.99 -18.22
CA PRO A 81 2.77 -13.09 -17.34
C PRO A 81 3.14 -11.76 -17.98
N GLU A 82 3.40 -11.72 -19.30
CA GLU A 82 3.82 -10.49 -19.98
C GLU A 82 2.62 -9.57 -20.20
N VAL A 83 1.47 -10.14 -20.58
CA VAL A 83 0.21 -9.38 -20.67
C VAL A 83 -0.17 -8.84 -19.29
N ARG A 84 -0.12 -9.68 -18.25
CA ARG A 84 -0.46 -9.27 -16.88
C ARG A 84 0.44 -8.14 -16.38
N LYS A 85 1.75 -8.23 -16.63
CA LYS A 85 2.71 -7.19 -16.26
C LYS A 85 2.45 -5.88 -16.99
N GLN A 86 2.07 -5.93 -18.27
CA GLN A 86 1.70 -4.73 -19.01
C GLN A 86 0.40 -4.11 -18.47
N LEU A 87 -0.61 -4.93 -18.17
CA LEU A 87 -1.85 -4.45 -17.56
C LEU A 87 -1.57 -3.74 -16.23
N TYR A 88 -0.77 -4.33 -15.34
CA TYR A 88 -0.42 -3.67 -14.08
C TYR A 88 0.33 -2.35 -14.26
N ARG A 89 1.25 -2.27 -15.22
CA ARG A 89 1.92 -1.00 -15.56
C ARG A 89 0.91 0.07 -15.98
N ASP A 90 -0.05 -0.29 -16.83
CA ASP A 90 -1.08 0.65 -17.29
C ASP A 90 -1.95 1.11 -16.11
N VAL A 91 -2.31 0.18 -15.22
CA VAL A 91 -3.11 0.47 -14.02
C VAL A 91 -2.38 1.43 -13.09
N GLU A 92 -1.10 1.22 -12.79
CA GLU A 92 -0.31 2.15 -11.96
C GLU A 92 -0.28 3.56 -12.57
N GLN A 93 -0.07 3.66 -13.90
CA GLN A 93 -0.03 4.95 -14.59
C GLN A 93 -1.37 5.69 -14.49
N LEU A 94 -2.48 4.98 -14.65
CA LEU A 94 -3.81 5.55 -14.50
C LEU A 94 -4.09 5.96 -13.05
N MET A 95 -3.94 5.03 -12.09
CA MET A 95 -4.31 5.27 -10.68
C MET A 95 -3.42 6.32 -10.01
N PHE A 96 -2.11 6.31 -10.27
CA PHE A 96 -1.15 7.16 -9.53
C PHE A 96 -0.62 8.33 -10.36
N GLY A 97 -0.62 8.24 -11.69
CA GLY A 97 -0.20 9.31 -12.57
C GLY A 97 -1.33 10.26 -12.94
N GLU A 98 -2.45 9.72 -13.43
CA GLU A 98 -3.56 10.52 -13.98
C GLU A 98 -4.64 10.84 -12.95
N GLU A 99 -5.08 9.83 -12.20
CA GLU A 99 -6.16 9.97 -11.20
C GLU A 99 -5.64 10.43 -9.83
N VAL A 100 -4.35 10.24 -9.57
CA VAL A 100 -3.66 10.65 -8.32
C VAL A 100 -4.40 10.14 -7.07
N ARG A 101 -4.74 8.83 -7.04
CA ARG A 101 -5.40 8.20 -5.88
C ARG A 101 -4.58 8.28 -4.59
N VAL A 102 -3.26 8.36 -4.72
CA VAL A 102 -2.31 8.57 -3.62
C VAL A 102 -1.10 9.32 -4.16
N ALA A 103 -0.36 10.00 -3.26
CA ALA A 103 0.95 10.54 -3.55
C ALA A 103 2.04 9.60 -3.00
N PRO A 104 2.73 8.81 -3.86
CA PRO A 104 3.83 7.95 -3.40
C PRO A 104 4.94 8.77 -2.77
N TYR A 105 5.38 8.37 -1.57
CA TYR A 105 6.42 9.10 -0.84
C TYR A 105 7.78 8.37 -0.87
N TYR A 106 7.82 7.08 -0.53
CA TYR A 106 9.01 6.23 -0.65
C TYR A 106 8.65 4.74 -0.48
N HIS A 107 9.49 3.85 -1.01
CA HIS A 107 9.50 2.43 -0.62
C HIS A 107 10.34 2.25 0.65
N ARG A 108 9.77 1.63 1.68
CA ARG A 108 10.42 1.49 2.99
C ARG A 108 11.57 0.49 2.91
N GLY A 109 12.78 0.95 3.28
CA GLY A 109 13.88 0.07 3.65
C GLY A 109 13.85 -0.27 5.14
N TYR A 110 14.50 -1.37 5.53
CA TYR A 110 14.61 -1.79 6.93
C TYR A 110 16.06 -1.79 7.39
N THR A 111 16.32 -1.17 8.53
CA THR A 111 17.58 -1.30 9.26
C THR A 111 17.29 -2.09 10.53
N ILE A 112 17.88 -3.28 10.64
CA ILE A 112 17.64 -4.18 11.76
C ILE A 112 18.95 -4.43 12.49
N LEU A 113 18.96 -4.20 13.81
CA LEU A 113 20.06 -4.57 14.68
C LEU A 113 19.86 -6.00 15.20
N ALA A 114 20.89 -6.83 15.09
CA ALA A 114 20.92 -8.16 15.69
C ALA A 114 22.14 -8.27 16.62
N LYS A 115 21.99 -9.03 17.70
CA LYS A 115 23.13 -9.36 18.56
C LYS A 115 24.11 -10.24 17.78
N PRO A 116 25.43 -10.12 18.00
CA PRO A 116 26.42 -10.89 17.24
C PRO A 116 26.25 -12.42 17.31
N TYR A 117 25.70 -12.93 18.41
CA TYR A 117 25.46 -14.36 18.64
C TYR A 117 24.13 -14.88 18.06
N VAL A 118 23.40 -14.05 17.29
CA VAL A 118 22.15 -14.46 16.62
C VAL A 118 22.45 -14.72 15.15
N GLN A 119 22.43 -15.99 14.76
CA GLN A 119 22.38 -16.39 13.35
C GLN A 119 20.93 -16.32 12.85
N ARG A 120 20.69 -15.68 11.71
CA ARG A 120 19.35 -15.50 11.14
C ARG A 120 19.33 -15.37 9.63
N ALA A 121 18.17 -15.65 9.03
CA ALA A 121 17.88 -15.27 7.67
C ALA A 121 17.63 -13.74 7.53
N TYR A 122 17.84 -13.24 6.31
CA TYR A 122 17.59 -11.85 5.90
C TYR A 122 16.58 -11.84 4.75
N PRO A 123 15.30 -12.13 5.02
CA PRO A 123 14.29 -12.12 3.96
C PRO A 123 14.13 -10.72 3.39
N THR A 124 13.98 -10.64 2.07
CA THR A 124 13.71 -9.39 1.33
C THR A 124 12.22 -9.09 1.20
N PHE A 125 11.36 -10.06 1.52
CA PHE A 125 9.91 -9.99 1.48
C PHE A 125 9.33 -10.86 2.62
N ALA A 126 8.13 -10.52 3.09
CA ALA A 126 7.42 -11.17 4.19
C ALA A 126 8.01 -10.89 5.61
N PRO A 127 7.29 -11.30 6.69
CA PRO A 127 7.76 -11.13 8.06
C PRO A 127 9.10 -11.84 8.33
N VAL A 128 9.70 -11.49 9.46
CA VAL A 128 10.93 -12.14 9.93
C VAL A 128 10.69 -13.64 10.12
N ASN A 129 11.47 -14.48 9.43
CA ASN A 129 11.47 -15.93 9.60
C ASN A 129 12.14 -16.35 10.92
N TRP A 130 11.49 -16.10 12.07
CA TRP A 130 12.04 -16.44 13.39
C TRP A 130 12.34 -17.93 13.58
N ASP A 131 11.62 -18.78 12.85
CA ASP A 131 11.84 -20.22 12.77
C ASP A 131 13.23 -20.60 12.24
N THR A 132 13.87 -19.70 11.49
CA THR A 132 15.24 -19.90 10.96
C THR A 132 16.34 -19.44 11.92
N TRP A 133 15.98 -18.78 13.02
CA TRP A 133 16.96 -18.14 13.90
C TRP A 133 17.62 -19.16 14.82
N ARG A 134 18.92 -18.96 15.06
CA ARG A 134 19.72 -19.78 15.97
C ARG A 134 20.55 -18.88 16.88
N ILE A 135 20.75 -19.34 18.11
CA ILE A 135 21.70 -18.73 19.05
C ILE A 135 22.98 -19.54 18.97
N GLU A 136 24.09 -18.90 18.64
CA GLU A 136 25.41 -19.49 18.82
C GLU A 136 25.80 -19.36 20.29
N GLN A 137 26.18 -20.48 20.90
CA GLN A 137 26.77 -20.53 22.24
C GLN A 137 28.29 -20.37 22.16
#